data_AF-A0A1X2IV89-F1
#
_entry.id   AF-A0A1X2IV89-F1
#
_cell.length_a   1.000
_cell.length_b   1.000
_cell.length_c   1.000
_cell.angle_alpha   90.00
_cell.angle_beta   90.00
_cell.angle_gamma   90.00
#
_symmetry.space_group_name_H-M   'P 1'
#
loop_
_entity.id
_entity.type
_entity.pdbx_description
1 polymer ?
#
loop_
_entity_poly.entity_id
_entity_poly.type
_entity_poly.pdbx_seq_one_letter_code
_entity_poly.pdbx_strand_id
1 'polypeptide(L)'
;MSSGVAVNSECMELFQELKLRKKYKYIVFKLTDDFKEIVVEKTAEASDYDEFLGNLPADEPRYAVYDFDYEKPGEGQRNKITFYSWIPDTAKIRQKMVYASSKDALRRQLVGLAIEIQGTDSSEVDYDTVLDKASRSA
;
A
#
# COMPACT_ATOMS: atom_id res chain seq x y z
N MET A 1 -20.30 -3.68 4.26
CA MET A 1 -20.59 -4.93 3.53
C MET A 1 -19.24 -5.54 3.16
N SER A 2 -18.90 -6.72 3.68
CA SER A 2 -17.65 -7.41 3.32
C SER A 2 -17.83 -8.02 1.92
N SER A 3 -16.92 -7.74 0.99
CA SER A 3 -16.97 -8.22 -0.40
C SER A 3 -16.81 -9.75 -0.53
N GLY A 4 -16.61 -10.47 0.58
CA GLY A 4 -16.36 -11.91 0.56
C GLY A 4 -15.00 -12.28 -0.05
N VAL A 5 -14.14 -11.29 -0.26
CA VAL A 5 -12.81 -11.47 -0.85
C VAL A 5 -11.87 -12.14 0.15
N ALA A 6 -11.20 -13.20 -0.31
CA ALA A 6 -10.14 -13.87 0.42
C ALA A 6 -8.83 -13.06 0.32
N VAL A 7 -7.97 -13.19 1.34
CA VAL A 7 -6.61 -12.65 1.29
C VAL A 7 -5.68 -13.84 1.20
N ASN A 8 -4.88 -13.89 0.14
CA ASN A 8 -3.90 -14.95 -0.04
C ASN A 8 -2.90 -14.92 1.12
N SER A 9 -2.57 -16.09 1.69
CA SER A 9 -1.69 -16.20 2.86
C SER A 9 -0.31 -15.59 2.62
N GLU A 10 0.18 -15.63 1.38
CA GLU A 10 1.46 -15.06 0.99
C GLU A 10 1.52 -13.54 1.28
N CYS A 11 0.38 -12.83 1.21
CA CYS A 11 0.32 -11.40 1.52
C CYS A 11 0.79 -11.10 2.95
N MET A 12 0.40 -11.96 3.90
CA MET A 12 0.80 -11.82 5.30
C MET A 12 2.26 -12.22 5.50
N GLU A 13 2.70 -13.30 4.87
CA GLU A 13 4.07 -13.81 5.00
C GLU A 13 5.09 -12.77 4.53
N LEU A 14 4.88 -12.21 3.34
CA LEU A 14 5.76 -11.18 2.79
C LEU A 14 5.70 -9.88 3.60
N PHE A 15 4.52 -9.51 4.11
CA PHE A 15 4.39 -8.36 5.00
C PHE A 15 5.17 -8.56 6.31
N GLN A 16 5.19 -9.76 6.89
CA GLN A 16 6.01 -10.04 8.06
C GLN A 16 7.51 -9.98 7.72
N GLU A 17 7.93 -10.45 6.54
CA GLU A 17 9.32 -10.27 6.09
C GLU A 17 9.70 -8.78 5.93
N LEU A 18 8.81 -7.95 5.38
CA LEU A 18 9.00 -6.49 5.30
C LEU A 18 9.10 -5.88 6.70
N LYS A 19 8.14 -6.17 7.58
CA LYS A 19 8.02 -5.54 8.90
C LYS A 19 9.15 -5.93 9.86
N LEU A 20 9.48 -7.21 9.95
CA LEU A 20 10.39 -7.74 10.96
C LEU A 20 11.84 -7.84 10.46
N ARG A 21 12.02 -8.24 9.20
CA ARG A 21 13.36 -8.47 8.63
C ARG A 21 13.84 -7.30 7.78
N LYS A 22 12.97 -6.32 7.47
CA LYS A 22 13.26 -5.21 6.54
C LYS A 22 13.80 -5.72 5.20
N LYS A 23 13.32 -6.89 4.77
CA LYS A 23 13.78 -7.54 3.53
C LYS A 23 13.24 -6.83 2.30
N TYR A 24 11.99 -6.39 2.35
CA TYR A 24 11.34 -5.69 1.25
C TYR A 24 11.19 -4.21 1.58
N LYS A 25 11.43 -3.36 0.58
CA LYS A 25 11.12 -1.94 0.60
C LYS A 25 9.63 -1.69 0.44
N TYR A 26 9.01 -2.41 -0.50
CA TYR A 26 7.58 -2.34 -0.73
C TYR A 26 7.00 -3.66 -1.26
N ILE A 27 5.68 -3.79 -1.10
CA ILE A 27 4.88 -4.89 -1.62
C ILE A 27 3.63 -4.28 -2.27
N VAL A 28 3.35 -4.65 -3.51
CA VAL A 28 2.13 -4.28 -4.24
C VAL A 28 1.21 -5.49 -4.27
N PHE A 29 -0.07 -5.25 -3.98
CA PHE A 29 -1.14 -6.24 -4.00
C PHE A 29 -2.19 -5.84 -5.03
N LYS A 30 -2.85 -6.85 -5.58
CA LYS A 30 -4.02 -6.68 -6.44
C LYS A 30 -5.09 -7.71 -6.12
N LEU A 31 -6.31 -7.41 -6.54
CA LEU A 31 -7.34 -8.43 -6.68
C LEU A 31 -7.08 -9.25 -7.95
N THR A 32 -7.38 -10.54 -7.89
CA THR A 32 -7.45 -11.40 -9.08
C THR A 32 -8.47 -10.87 -10.09
N ASP A 33 -8.35 -11.27 -11.36
CA ASP A 33 -9.26 -10.81 -12.43
C ASP A 33 -10.74 -11.14 -12.18
N ASP A 34 -11.00 -12.20 -11.40
CA ASP A 34 -12.35 -12.57 -10.98
C ASP A 34 -12.81 -11.90 -9.67
N PHE A 35 -11.98 -11.04 -9.09
CA PHE A 35 -12.22 -10.24 -7.89
C PHE A 35 -12.57 -11.04 -6.63
N LYS A 36 -12.01 -12.24 -6.48
CA LYS A 36 -12.31 -13.11 -5.33
C LYS A 36 -11.18 -13.19 -4.31
N GLU A 37 -9.94 -12.95 -4.73
CA GLU A 37 -8.79 -13.05 -3.86
C GLU A 37 -7.85 -11.86 -4.04
N ILE A 38 -7.25 -11.39 -2.95
CA ILE A 38 -6.15 -10.44 -2.96
C ILE A 38 -4.85 -11.22 -2.94
N VAL A 39 -4.00 -10.95 -3.93
CA VAL A 39 -2.72 -11.61 -4.17
C VAL A 39 -1.60 -10.59 -4.24
N VAL A 40 -0.37 -11.05 -4.07
CA VAL A 40 0.83 -10.24 -4.26
C VAL A 40 1.07 -10.08 -5.76
N GLU A 41 1.22 -8.84 -6.20
CA GLU A 41 1.60 -8.53 -7.57
C GLU A 41 3.12 -8.39 -7.71
N LYS A 42 3.74 -7.68 -6.77
CA LYS A 42 5.17 -7.37 -6.84
C LYS A 42 5.75 -7.13 -5.45
N THR A 43 7.00 -7.53 -5.28
CA THR A 43 7.85 -7.16 -4.15
C THR A 43 9.10 -6.50 -4.67
N ALA A 44 9.69 -5.61 -3.87
CA ALA A 44 11.01 -5.05 -4.15
C ALA A 44 11.83 -5.02 -2.86
N GLU A 45 13.09 -5.45 -2.92
CA GLU A 45 14.00 -5.47 -1.76
C GLU A 45 14.67 -4.11 -1.52
N ALA A 46 15.11 -3.46 -2.59
CA ALA A 46 15.62 -2.10 -2.59
C ALA A 46 15.06 -1.38 -3.81
N SER A 47 14.54 -0.16 -3.60
CA SER A 47 13.93 0.65 -4.65
C SER A 47 13.78 2.08 -4.15
N ASP A 48 13.84 3.03 -5.07
CA ASP A 48 13.46 4.41 -4.80
C ASP A 48 11.93 4.59 -4.85
N TYR A 49 11.45 5.73 -4.34
CA TYR A 49 10.01 6.00 -4.24
C TYR A 49 9.34 6.17 -5.62
N ASP A 50 10.03 6.78 -6.59
CA ASP A 50 9.54 6.92 -7.96
C ASP A 50 9.27 5.57 -8.64
N GLU A 51 10.16 4.59 -8.42
CA GLU A 51 9.96 3.23 -8.92
C GLU A 51 8.74 2.57 -8.29
N PHE A 52 8.47 2.85 -7.00
CA PHE A 52 7.25 2.40 -6.34
C PHE A 52 6.01 3.02 -6.99
N LEU A 53 6.00 4.35 -7.21
CA LEU A 53 4.90 5.06 -7.87
C LEU A 53 4.65 4.52 -9.29
N GLY A 54 5.69 4.09 -10.00
CA GLY A 54 5.55 3.41 -11.29
C GLY A 54 4.74 2.10 -11.27
N ASN A 55 4.51 1.50 -10.09
CA ASN A 55 3.64 0.33 -9.92
C ASN A 55 2.21 0.69 -9.49
N LEU A 56 1.85 1.98 -9.46
CA LEU A 56 0.50 2.48 -9.20
C LEU A 56 -0.08 3.01 -10.54
N PRO A 57 -0.68 2.12 -11.36
CA PRO A 57 -1.14 2.50 -12.70
C PRO A 57 -2.29 3.52 -12.65
N ALA A 58 -2.35 4.43 -13.62
CA ALA A 58 -3.34 5.51 -13.64
C ALA A 58 -4.79 5.02 -13.80
N ASP A 59 -5.00 3.85 -14.39
CA ASP A 59 -6.30 3.31 -14.78
C ASP A 59 -6.73 2.04 -14.01
N GLU A 60 -5.87 1.52 -13.15
CA GLU A 60 -6.20 0.35 -12.33
C GLU A 60 -5.90 0.57 -10.84
N PRO A 61 -6.77 0.09 -9.95
CA PRO A 61 -6.51 0.16 -8.52
C PRO A 61 -5.48 -0.87 -8.07
N ARG A 62 -4.74 -0.53 -7.01
CA ARG A 62 -3.76 -1.38 -6.32
C ARG A 62 -3.81 -1.11 -4.82
N TYR A 63 -3.38 -2.09 -4.04
CA TYR A 63 -2.97 -1.82 -2.66
C TYR A 63 -1.46 -1.93 -2.57
N ALA A 64 -0.86 -1.25 -1.61
CA ALA A 64 0.55 -1.45 -1.35
C ALA A 64 0.91 -1.24 0.12
N VAL A 65 2.04 -1.80 0.51
CA VAL A 65 2.75 -1.43 1.73
C VAL A 65 4.13 -0.96 1.35
N TYR A 66 4.56 0.17 1.93
CA TYR A 66 5.90 0.73 1.75
C TYR A 66 6.53 0.99 3.12
N ASP A 67 7.78 0.57 3.33
CA ASP A 67 8.56 0.99 4.50
C ASP A 67 9.13 2.39 4.24
N PHE A 68 8.35 3.40 4.64
CA PHE A 68 8.61 4.81 4.33
C PHE A 68 9.62 5.37 5.32
N ASP A 69 10.85 5.53 4.87
CA ASP A 69 11.94 6.15 5.59
C ASP A 69 12.01 7.65 5.30
N TYR A 70 12.20 8.43 6.35
CA TYR A 70 12.32 9.87 6.26
C TYR A 70 13.19 10.41 7.38
N GLU A 71 13.85 11.54 7.13
CA GLU A 71 14.56 12.27 8.16
C GLU A 71 13.63 13.26 8.85
N LYS A 72 13.56 13.19 10.18
CA LYS A 72 12.84 14.16 10.97
C LYS A 72 13.84 15.11 11.65
N PRO A 73 13.76 16.44 11.41
CA PRO A 73 14.68 17.40 12.01
C PRO A 73 14.72 17.25 13.54
N GLY A 74 15.93 17.06 14.08
CA GLY A 74 16.16 16.89 15.53
C GLY A 74 15.89 15.49 16.09
N GLU A 75 15.28 14.58 15.31
CA GLU A 75 15.02 13.19 15.73
C GLU A 75 15.76 12.15 14.89
N GLY A 76 16.40 12.58 13.79
CA GLY A 76 17.16 11.72 12.89
C GLY A 76 16.28 10.88 11.97
N GLN A 77 16.82 9.76 11.49
CA GLN A 77 16.13 8.88 10.55
C GLN A 77 15.02 8.08 11.24
N ARG A 78 13.82 8.15 10.67
CA ARG A 78 12.62 7.42 11.10
C ARG A 78 12.13 6.55 9.95
N ASN A 79 11.41 5.49 10.28
CA ASN A 79 10.71 4.69 9.28
C ASN A 79 9.28 4.37 9.74
N LYS A 80 8.34 4.35 8.78
CA LYS A 80 6.93 4.05 9.01
C LYS A 80 6.40 3.13 7.94
N ILE A 81 5.85 2.01 8.39
CA ILE A 81 5.14 1.09 7.52
C ILE A 81 3.83 1.75 7.09
N THR A 82 3.74 2.05 5.81
CA THR A 82 2.66 2.85 5.23
C THR A 82 1.83 1.98 4.31
N PHE A 83 0.52 1.92 4.56
CA PHE A 83 -0.43 1.25 3.68
C PHE A 83 -1.01 2.23 2.68
N TYR A 84 -1.07 1.84 1.41
CA TYR A 84 -1.65 2.62 0.32
C TYR A 84 -2.87 1.89 -0.21
N SER A 85 -3.97 2.61 -0.30
CA SER A 85 -5.15 2.23 -1.08
C SER A 85 -5.22 3.12 -2.30
N TRP A 86 -4.64 2.65 -3.41
CA TRP A 86 -4.65 3.33 -4.69
C TRP A 86 -5.90 2.92 -5.48
N ILE A 87 -6.83 3.86 -5.64
CA ILE A 87 -8.09 3.65 -6.38
C ILE A 87 -8.26 4.85 -7.30
N PRO A 88 -7.60 4.87 -8.47
CA PRO A 88 -7.55 6.06 -9.29
C PRO A 88 -8.92 6.38 -9.86
N ASP A 89 -9.20 7.67 -10.06
CA ASP A 89 -10.52 8.11 -10.53
C ASP A 89 -10.88 7.58 -11.92
N THR A 90 -9.86 7.34 -12.75
CA THR A 90 -10.04 6.83 -14.12
C THR A 90 -10.33 5.32 -14.16
N ALA A 91 -10.19 4.60 -13.05
CA ALA A 91 -10.50 3.18 -12.99
C ALA A 91 -12.00 2.89 -13.20
N LYS A 92 -12.28 1.70 -13.73
CA LYS A 92 -13.67 1.25 -13.98
C LYS A 92 -14.46 1.25 -12.68
N ILE A 93 -15.71 1.72 -12.72
CA ILE A 93 -16.60 1.84 -11.55
C ILE A 93 -16.65 0.54 -10.74
N ARG A 94 -16.78 -0.61 -11.41
CA ARG A 94 -16.79 -1.93 -10.75
C ARG A 94 -15.49 -2.20 -9.98
N GLN A 95 -14.33 -1.89 -10.55
CA GLN A 95 -13.05 -2.05 -9.87
C GLN A 95 -12.97 -1.12 -8.66
N LYS A 96 -13.35 0.16 -8.79
CA LYS A 96 -13.36 1.11 -7.67
C LYS A 96 -14.23 0.61 -6.52
N MET A 97 -15.44 0.14 -6.81
CA MET A 97 -16.34 -0.41 -5.79
C MET A 97 -15.75 -1.64 -5.09
N VAL A 98 -15.25 -2.62 -5.85
CA VAL A 98 -14.75 -3.85 -5.25
C VAL A 98 -13.49 -3.57 -4.42
N TYR A 99 -12.53 -2.80 -4.94
CA TYR A 99 -11.34 -2.42 -4.19
C TYR A 99 -11.68 -1.59 -2.93
N ALA A 100 -12.62 -0.65 -3.00
CA ALA A 100 -13.04 0.08 -1.80
C ALA A 100 -13.63 -0.87 -0.75
N SER A 101 -14.48 -1.81 -1.16
CA SER A 101 -15.13 -2.77 -0.25
C SER A 101 -14.21 -3.87 0.29
N SER A 102 -13.13 -4.21 -0.42
CA SER A 102 -12.18 -5.27 -0.06
C SER A 102 -10.99 -4.77 0.77
N LYS A 103 -10.77 -3.45 0.84
CA LYS A 103 -9.63 -2.84 1.55
C LYS A 103 -9.52 -3.34 3.00
N ASP A 104 -10.65 -3.38 3.71
CA ASP A 104 -10.70 -3.80 5.11
C ASP A 104 -10.24 -5.25 5.31
N ALA A 105 -10.47 -6.13 4.33
CA ALA A 105 -10.04 -7.53 4.42
C ALA A 105 -8.52 -7.63 4.46
N LEU A 106 -7.81 -6.94 3.56
CA LEU A 106 -6.35 -6.89 3.56
C LEU A 106 -5.83 -6.16 4.78
N ARG A 107 -6.31 -4.94 5.03
CA ARG A 107 -5.78 -4.07 6.09
C ARG A 107 -5.79 -4.76 7.46
N ARG A 108 -6.83 -5.54 7.78
CA ARG A 108 -6.94 -6.25 9.07
C ARG A 108 -5.86 -7.31 9.26
N GLN A 109 -5.37 -7.92 8.17
CA GLN A 109 -4.29 -8.91 8.21
C GLN A 109 -2.91 -8.24 8.40
N LEU A 110 -2.76 -7.00 7.93
CA LEU A 110 -1.51 -6.24 8.00
C LEU A 110 -1.37 -5.53 9.36
N VAL A 111 -1.08 -6.30 10.42
CA VAL A 111 -0.95 -5.74 11.78
C VAL A 111 0.38 -5.00 11.95
N GLY A 112 0.33 -3.72 12.29
CA GLY A 112 1.52 -2.87 12.54
C GLY A 112 1.74 -1.76 11.49
N LEU A 113 0.74 -1.48 10.66
CA LEU A 113 0.71 -0.28 9.83
C LEU A 113 0.70 0.97 10.71
N ALA A 114 1.61 1.90 10.43
CA ALA A 114 1.72 3.16 11.15
C ALA A 114 0.82 4.25 10.54
N ILE A 115 0.77 4.31 9.21
CA ILE A 115 -0.04 5.28 8.47
C ILE A 115 -0.77 4.63 7.30
N GLU A 116 -1.93 5.17 6.95
CA GLU A 116 -2.73 4.79 5.79
C GLU A 116 -2.88 5.99 4.84
N ILE A 117 -2.60 5.78 3.57
CA ILE A 117 -2.77 6.73 2.47
C ILE A 117 -3.88 6.20 1.56
N GLN A 118 -4.82 7.06 1.22
CA GLN A 118 -5.82 6.78 0.20
C GLN A 118 -5.49 7.72 -0.96
N GLY A 119 -5.27 7.14 -2.14
CA GLY A 119 -4.87 7.89 -3.32
C GLY A 119 -5.84 7.61 -4.46
N THR A 120 -6.34 8.69 -5.06
CA THR A 120 -7.19 8.70 -6.26
C THR A 120 -6.51 9.40 -7.42
N ASP A 121 -5.48 10.20 -7.14
CA ASP A 121 -4.55 10.80 -8.08
C ASP A 121 -3.11 10.75 -7.54
N SER A 122 -2.14 10.79 -8.46
CA SER A 122 -0.70 10.79 -8.21
C SER A 122 -0.24 11.81 -7.18
N SER A 123 -0.85 13.00 -7.13
CA SER A 123 -0.49 14.05 -6.16
C SER A 123 -0.78 13.66 -4.71
N GLU A 124 -1.75 12.77 -4.47
CA GLU A 124 -2.12 12.32 -3.12
C GLU A 124 -1.17 11.25 -2.56
N VAL A 125 -0.40 10.62 -3.45
CA VAL A 125 0.60 9.60 -3.11
C VAL A 125 2.01 10.08 -3.39
N ASP A 126 2.19 11.35 -3.77
CA ASP A 126 3.51 11.93 -3.98
C ASP A 126 4.32 11.93 -2.67
N TYR A 127 5.65 11.89 -2.81
CA TYR A 127 6.58 11.80 -1.69
C TYR A 127 6.36 12.91 -0.67
N ASP A 128 6.22 14.17 -1.10
CA ASP A 128 6.06 15.31 -0.20
C ASP A 128 4.74 15.24 0.58
N THR A 129 3.66 14.82 -0.09
CA THR A 129 2.34 14.62 0.53
C THR A 129 2.40 13.54 1.61
N VAL A 130 3.05 12.42 1.31
CA VAL A 130 3.20 11.32 2.28
C VAL A 130 4.15 11.70 3.41
N LEU A 131 5.24 12.41 3.11
CA LEU A 131 6.20 12.89 4.10
C LEU A 131 5.54 13.81 5.12
N ASP A 132 4.72 14.77 4.67
CA ASP A 132 3.97 15.65 5.57
C ASP A 132 3.09 14.83 6.53
N LYS A 133 2.34 13.85 6.00
CA LYS A 133 1.47 12.99 6.81
C LYS A 133 2.26 12.06 7.75
N ALA A 134 3.37 11.51 7.29
CA ALA A 134 4.27 10.69 8.09
C ALA A 134 4.91 11.50 9.22
N SER A 135 5.31 12.74 8.97
CA SER A 135 5.96 13.59 9.96
C SER A 135 5.00 14.03 11.09
N ARG A 136 3.72 14.27 10.77
CA ARG A 136 2.68 14.73 11.70
C ARG A 136 2.11 13.64 12.61
N SER A 137 2.12 12.40 12.14
CA SER A 137 1.53 11.26 12.87
C SER A 137 2.48 10.81 13.99
N ALA A 138 2.73 11.64 15.00
CA ALA A 138 3.62 11.32 16.13
C ALA A 138 2.96 10.40 17.15
#